data_AF-A0A1F2R9T6-F1
#
_entry.id   AF-A0A1F2R9T6-F1
#
_cell.length_a   1.000
_cell.length_b   1.000
_cell.length_c   1.000
_cell.angle_alpha   90.00
_cell.angle_beta   90.00
_cell.angle_gamma   90.00
#
_symmetry.space_group_name_H-M   'P 1'
#
loop_
_entity.id
_entity.type
_entity.pdbx_description
1 polymer ?
#
loop_
_entity_poly.entity_id
_entity_poly.type
_entity_poly.pdbx_seq_one_letter_code
_entity_poly.pdbx_strand_id
1 'polypeptide(L)'
;MERLRRLPPDERERVLRNNWRFQQLPKERQDQLLDRMRRFQELSPNERERIEERFSVFRNLTPEQQGKARKVYEEHWSKLEPERRRAIVDEFRILRELPEKEREKRLESEEIKNRFNQQELEVLKQLSKL
;
A
#
# COMPACT_ATOMS: atom_id res chain seq x y z
N MET A 1 7.09 16.48 5.00
CA MET A 1 5.85 15.73 4.68
C MET A 1 4.85 15.66 5.84
N GLU A 2 5.22 15.89 7.11
CA GLU A 2 4.26 15.87 8.23
C GLU A 2 3.34 17.12 8.28
N ARG A 3 3.86 18.29 7.87
CA ARG A 3 3.09 19.55 7.83
C ARG A 3 1.88 19.51 6.88
N LEU A 4 1.97 18.80 5.76
CA LEU A 4 0.85 18.68 4.81
C LEU A 4 -0.32 17.85 5.38
N ARG A 5 -0.08 16.95 6.35
CA ARG A 5 -1.11 16.06 6.90
C ARG A 5 -2.08 16.74 7.87
N ARG A 6 -1.72 17.91 8.40
CA ARG A 6 -2.55 18.66 9.36
C ARG A 6 -3.36 19.79 8.73
N LEU A 7 -3.15 20.06 7.45
CA LEU A 7 -3.83 21.14 6.73
C LEU A 7 -5.18 20.65 6.15
N PRO A 8 -6.19 21.54 6.06
CA PRO A 8 -7.38 21.33 5.25
C PRO A 8 -7.04 20.95 3.81
N PRO A 9 -7.89 20.16 3.11
CA PRO A 9 -7.66 19.71 1.73
C PRO A 9 -7.21 20.83 0.78
N ASP A 10 -7.91 21.97 0.76
CA ASP A 10 -7.61 23.12 -0.10
C ASP A 10 -6.24 23.76 0.22
N GLU A 11 -5.84 23.77 1.49
CA GLU A 11 -4.54 24.32 1.89
C GLU A 11 -3.38 23.40 1.52
N ARG A 12 -3.59 22.09 1.42
CA ARG A 12 -2.56 21.13 0.99
C ARG A 12 -2.12 21.38 -0.43
N GLU A 13 -3.07 21.68 -1.33
CA GLU A 13 -2.75 21.98 -2.73
C GLU A 13 -1.92 23.24 -2.85
N ARG A 14 -2.32 24.31 -2.16
CA ARG A 14 -1.58 25.57 -2.13
C ARG A 14 -0.15 25.38 -1.61
N VAL A 15 0.04 24.62 -0.54
CA VAL A 15 1.37 24.34 0.01
C VAL A 15 2.21 23.49 -0.93
N LEU A 16 1.61 22.53 -1.64
CA LEU A 16 2.31 21.71 -2.63
C LEU A 16 2.77 22.56 -3.83
N ARG A 17 1.89 23.39 -4.38
CA ARG A 17 2.21 24.30 -5.50
C ARG A 17 3.31 25.30 -5.17
N ASN A 18 3.39 25.73 -3.91
CA ASN A 18 4.40 26.64 -3.40
C ASN A 18 5.71 25.94 -2.98
N ASN A 19 5.80 24.62 -3.11
CA ASN A 19 7.01 23.88 -2.77
C ASN A 19 8.04 23.98 -3.91
N TRP A 20 9.25 24.48 -3.62
CA TRP A 20 10.32 24.59 -4.61
C TRP A 20 10.61 23.26 -5.32
N ARG A 21 10.68 22.13 -4.61
CA ARG A 21 10.93 20.82 -5.23
C ARG A 21 9.82 20.40 -6.18
N PHE A 22 8.57 20.79 -5.91
CA PHE A 22 7.43 20.53 -6.79
C PHE A 22 7.54 21.34 -8.08
N GLN A 23 7.90 22.62 -7.98
CA GLN A 23 8.05 23.50 -9.14
C GLN A 23 9.19 23.09 -10.07
N GLN A 24 10.21 22.40 -9.54
CA GLN A 24 11.31 21.83 -10.32
C GLN A 24 10.93 20.55 -11.09
N LEU A 25 9.75 19.96 -10.85
CA LEU A 25 9.30 18.77 -11.57
C LEU A 25 8.82 19.16 -12.99
N PRO A 26 8.96 18.27 -13.99
CA PRO A 26 8.30 18.44 -15.28
C PRO A 26 6.79 18.64 -15.13
N LYS A 27 6.18 19.45 -15.99
CA LYS A 27 4.74 19.79 -15.92
C LYS A 27 3.84 18.55 -15.81
N GLU A 28 4.11 17.51 -16.59
CA GLU A 28 3.36 16.26 -16.53
C GLU A 28 3.42 15.59 -15.14
N ARG A 29 4.60 15.63 -14.48
CA ARG A 29 4.76 15.11 -13.11
C ARG A 29 4.04 15.97 -12.09
N GLN A 30 4.01 17.28 -12.28
CA GLN A 30 3.24 18.20 -11.44
C GLN A 30 1.75 17.88 -11.54
N ASP A 31 1.23 17.75 -12.77
CA ASP A 31 -0.19 17.44 -13.03
C ASP A 31 -0.59 16.08 -12.45
N GLN A 32 0.24 15.04 -12.63
CA GLN A 32 0.02 13.72 -12.03
C GLN A 32 -0.07 13.77 -10.51
N LEU A 33 0.78 14.57 -9.86
CA LEU A 33 0.80 14.65 -8.40
C LEU A 33 -0.38 15.44 -7.85
N LEU A 34 -0.78 16.52 -8.55
CA LEU A 34 -2.00 17.26 -8.22
C LEU A 34 -3.25 16.40 -8.39
N ASP A 35 -3.32 15.61 -9.45
CA ASP A 35 -4.44 14.69 -9.69
C ASP A 35 -4.58 13.63 -8.59
N ARG A 36 -3.46 12.99 -8.23
CA ARG A 36 -3.44 12.02 -7.12
C ARG A 36 -3.87 12.65 -5.80
N MET A 37 -3.46 13.88 -5.54
CA MET A 37 -3.84 14.60 -4.33
C MET A 37 -5.33 14.91 -4.32
N ARG A 38 -5.91 15.39 -5.43
CA ARG A 38 -7.37 15.60 -5.53
C ARG A 38 -8.14 14.31 -5.28
N ARG A 39 -7.78 13.21 -5.94
CA ARG A 39 -8.40 11.90 -5.71
C ARG A 39 -8.31 11.46 -4.25
N PHE A 40 -7.17 11.69 -3.59
CA PHE A 40 -7.01 11.37 -2.17
C PHE A 40 -7.91 12.22 -1.26
N GLN A 41 -8.19 13.47 -1.65
CA GLN A 41 -9.12 14.36 -0.94
C GLN A 41 -10.60 14.00 -1.17
N GLU A 42 -10.93 13.22 -2.21
CA GLU A 42 -12.29 12.73 -2.47
C GLU A 42 -12.60 11.46 -1.68
N LEU A 43 -11.58 10.75 -1.18
CA LEU A 43 -11.76 9.54 -0.38
C LEU A 43 -12.49 9.83 0.94
N SER A 44 -13.29 8.86 1.40
CA SER A 44 -13.89 8.92 2.74
C SER A 44 -12.83 8.88 3.85
N PRO A 45 -13.14 9.37 5.08
CA PRO A 45 -12.19 9.34 6.20
C PRO A 45 -11.61 7.94 6.47
N ASN A 46 -12.45 6.90 6.41
CA ASN A 46 -12.02 5.51 6.61
C ASN A 46 -11.08 5.02 5.51
N GLU A 47 -11.29 5.42 4.26
CA GLU A 47 -10.39 5.07 3.17
C GLU A 47 -9.05 5.77 3.28
N ARG A 48 -9.05 7.04 3.71
CA ARG A 48 -7.82 7.79 3.97
C ARG A 48 -7.01 7.15 5.09
N GLU A 49 -7.66 6.80 6.21
CA GLU A 49 -7.00 6.14 7.34
C GLU A 49 -6.31 4.85 6.91
N ARG A 50 -6.99 4.01 6.12
CA ARG A 50 -6.41 2.77 5.57
C ARG A 50 -5.18 3.03 4.70
N ILE A 51 -5.19 4.08 3.89
CA ILE A 51 -4.04 4.45 3.06
C ILE A 51 -2.90 4.99 3.93
N GLU A 52 -3.20 5.79 4.96
CA GLU A 52 -2.22 6.33 5.88
C GLU A 52 -1.54 5.24 6.71
N GLU A 53 -2.29 4.26 7.22
CA GLU A 53 -1.74 3.09 7.90
C GLU A 53 -0.76 2.33 6.99
N ARG A 54 -1.19 2.01 5.76
CA ARG A 54 -0.34 1.33 4.77
C ARG A 54 0.92 2.12 4.47
N PHE A 55 0.81 3.43 4.31
CA PHE A 55 1.94 4.31 4.04
C PHE A 55 2.87 4.44 5.25
N SER A 56 2.34 4.39 6.47
CA SER A 56 3.13 4.36 7.70
C SER A 56 3.97 3.09 7.77
N VAL A 57 3.33 1.92 7.57
CA VAL A 57 4.03 0.62 7.53
C VAL A 57 5.13 0.64 6.49
N PHE A 58 4.82 1.04 5.24
CA PHE A 58 5.80 1.09 4.16
C PHE A 58 7.00 2.00 4.46
N ARG A 59 6.79 3.15 5.11
CA ARG A 59 7.88 4.07 5.45
C ARG A 59 8.79 3.55 6.57
N ASN A 60 8.28 2.69 7.44
CA ASN A 60 9.06 2.06 8.50
C ASN A 60 9.87 0.86 8.00
N LEU A 61 9.59 0.34 6.79
CA LEU A 61 10.40 -0.70 6.16
C LEU A 61 11.79 -0.17 5.80
N THR A 62 12.80 -1.03 5.92
CA THR A 62 14.16 -0.75 5.43
C THR A 62 14.17 -0.53 3.91
N PRO A 63 15.17 0.17 3.33
CA PRO A 63 15.25 0.39 1.89
C PRO A 63 15.18 -0.91 1.06
N GLU A 64 15.76 -2.00 1.56
CA GLU A 64 15.70 -3.31 0.91
C GLU A 64 14.27 -3.88 0.95
N GLN A 65 13.61 -3.85 2.09
CA GLN A 65 12.22 -4.29 2.24
C GLN A 65 11.27 -3.44 1.40
N GLN A 66 11.50 -2.12 1.29
CA GLN A 66 10.74 -1.24 0.40
C GLN A 66 10.90 -1.65 -1.07
N GLY A 67 12.12 -1.98 -1.50
CA GLY A 67 12.38 -2.48 -2.84
C GLY A 67 11.63 -3.79 -3.11
N LYS A 68 11.70 -4.74 -2.17
CA LYS A 68 10.95 -6.01 -2.25
C LYS A 68 9.45 -5.75 -2.34
N ALA A 69 8.89 -4.95 -1.44
CA ALA A 69 7.45 -4.62 -1.43
C ALA A 69 6.98 -3.97 -2.74
N ARG A 70 7.78 -3.07 -3.33
CA ARG A 70 7.49 -2.48 -4.65
C ARG A 70 7.47 -3.52 -5.75
N LYS A 71 8.46 -4.42 -5.76
CA LYS A 71 8.52 -5.52 -6.74
C LYS A 71 7.31 -6.44 -6.64
N VAL A 72 6.93 -6.86 -5.43
CA VAL A 72 5.71 -7.67 -5.20
C VAL A 72 4.47 -6.95 -5.73
N TYR A 73 4.39 -5.64 -5.47
CA TYR A 73 3.28 -4.82 -5.92
C TYR A 73 3.21 -4.74 -7.46
N GLU A 74 4.32 -4.44 -8.12
CA GLU A 74 4.38 -4.27 -9.57
C GLU A 74 4.16 -5.59 -10.31
N GLU A 75 4.82 -6.66 -9.89
CA GLU A 75 4.83 -7.94 -10.60
C GLU A 75 3.55 -8.74 -10.41
N HIS A 76 2.96 -8.67 -9.21
CA HIS A 76 1.82 -9.49 -8.83
C HIS A 76 0.59 -8.66 -8.50
N TRP A 77 0.67 -7.73 -7.53
CA TRP A 77 -0.51 -7.05 -7.00
C TRP A 77 -1.27 -6.20 -8.03
N SER A 78 -0.52 -5.48 -8.87
CA SER A 78 -1.06 -4.56 -9.88
C SER A 78 -1.90 -5.29 -10.93
N LYS A 79 -1.65 -6.58 -11.16
CA LYS A 79 -2.31 -7.43 -12.15
C LYS A 79 -3.50 -8.22 -11.60
N LEU A 80 -3.70 -8.22 -10.28
CA LEU A 80 -4.81 -8.93 -9.65
C LEU A 80 -6.12 -8.16 -9.78
N GLU A 81 -7.20 -8.90 -10.01
CA GLU A 81 -8.56 -8.36 -9.95
C GLU A 81 -8.92 -7.86 -8.53
N PRO A 82 -9.79 -6.84 -8.39
CA PRO A 82 -10.12 -6.23 -7.10
C PRO A 82 -10.57 -7.22 -6.03
N GLU A 83 -11.34 -8.24 -6.42
CA GLU A 83 -11.83 -9.28 -5.51
C GLU A 83 -10.70 -10.17 -4.99
N ARG A 84 -9.73 -10.53 -5.85
CA ARG A 84 -8.55 -11.30 -5.46
C ARG A 84 -7.66 -10.50 -4.53
N ARG A 85 -7.46 -9.21 -4.81
CA ARG A 85 -6.75 -8.29 -3.89
C ARG A 85 -7.41 -8.28 -2.51
N ARG A 86 -8.74 -8.22 -2.45
CA ARG A 86 -9.49 -8.23 -1.18
C ARG A 86 -9.25 -9.53 -0.41
N ALA A 87 -9.34 -10.68 -1.08
CA ALA A 87 -9.08 -11.98 -0.46
C ALA A 87 -7.67 -12.06 0.15
N ILE A 88 -6.65 -11.56 -0.56
CA ILE A 88 -5.28 -11.52 -0.05
C ILE A 88 -5.14 -10.57 1.13
N VAL A 89 -5.74 -9.37 1.08
CA VAL A 89 -5.71 -8.43 2.22
C VAL A 89 -6.35 -9.04 3.46
N ASP A 90 -7.49 -9.71 3.31
CA ASP A 90 -8.21 -10.31 4.43
C ASP A 90 -7.41 -11.44 5.06
N GLU A 91 -6.79 -12.29 4.25
CA GLU A 91 -5.91 -13.37 4.74
C GLU A 91 -4.63 -12.83 5.38
N PHE A 92 -4.02 -11.80 4.78
CA PHE A 92 -2.84 -11.15 5.34
C PHE A 92 -3.09 -10.54 6.72
N ARG A 93 -4.28 -9.98 6.96
CA ARG A 93 -4.67 -9.48 8.29
C ARG A 93 -4.61 -10.58 9.35
N ILE A 94 -5.13 -11.76 9.03
CA ILE A 94 -5.12 -12.92 9.92
C ILE A 94 -3.67 -13.37 10.17
N LEU A 95 -2.87 -13.50 9.11
CA LEU A 95 -1.46 -13.89 9.23
C LEU A 95 -0.68 -12.92 10.12
N ARG A 96 -0.94 -11.61 10.04
CA ARG A 96 -0.24 -10.61 10.85
C ARG A 96 -0.50 -10.76 12.35
N GLU A 97 -1.67 -11.26 12.74
CA GLU A 97 -2.02 -11.52 14.13
C GLU A 97 -1.41 -12.82 14.67
N LEU A 98 -1.02 -13.74 13.78
CA LEU A 98 -0.41 -15.00 14.16
C LEU A 98 1.09 -14.87 14.43
N PRO A 99 1.66 -15.67 15.36
CA PRO A 99 3.11 -15.87 15.48
C PRO A 99 3.70 -16.46 14.19
N GLU A 100 4.98 -16.19 13.92
CA GLU A 100 5.65 -16.62 12.67
C GLU A 100 5.47 -18.11 12.34
N LYS A 101 5.69 -19.00 13.32
CA LYS A 101 5.51 -20.45 13.14
C LYS A 101 4.08 -20.85 12.76
N GLU A 102 3.08 -20.13 13.26
CA GLU A 102 1.67 -20.40 12.96
C GLU A 102 1.26 -19.81 11.60
N ARG A 103 1.93 -18.74 11.14
CA ARG A 103 1.74 -18.22 9.78
C ARG A 103 2.11 -19.26 8.73
N GLU A 104 3.25 -19.93 8.91
CA GLU A 104 3.71 -20.97 7.98
C GLU A 104 2.73 -22.13 7.92
N LYS A 105 2.30 -22.64 9.08
CA LYS A 105 1.27 -23.70 9.14
C LYS A 105 -0.04 -23.28 8.48
N ARG A 106 -0.48 -22.03 8.66
CA ARG A 106 -1.70 -21.52 8.03
C ARG A 106 -1.56 -21.48 6.51
N LEU A 107 -0.45 -20.96 6.00
CA LEU A 107 -0.15 -20.94 4.55
C LEU A 107 -0.03 -22.34 3.94
N GLU A 108 0.35 -23.34 4.73
CA GLU A 108 0.47 -24.73 4.30
C GLU A 108 -0.82 -25.55 4.42
N SER A 109 -1.84 -25.00 5.08
CA SER A 109 -3.13 -25.68 5.28
C SER A 109 -3.85 -25.96 3.95
N GLU A 110 -4.61 -27.06 3.91
CA GLU A 110 -5.40 -27.42 2.73
C GLU A 110 -6.45 -26.35 2.39
N GLU A 111 -7.03 -25.69 3.40
CA GLU A 111 -7.97 -24.57 3.20
C GLU A 111 -7.32 -23.44 2.38
N ILE A 112 -6.12 -23.02 2.76
CA ILE A 112 -5.41 -21.91 2.10
C ILE A 112 -4.91 -22.32 0.70
N LYS A 113 -4.42 -23.55 0.55
CA LYS A 113 -4.01 -24.10 -0.76
C LYS A 113 -5.17 -24.24 -1.75
N ASN A 114 -6.38 -24.49 -1.27
CA ASN A 114 -7.58 -24.57 -2.12
C ASN A 114 -8.13 -23.17 -2.46
N ARG A 115 -7.91 -22.17 -1.60
CA ARG A 115 -8.45 -20.80 -1.79
C ARG A 115 -7.57 -19.90 -2.66
N PHE A 116 -6.26 -20.10 -2.63
CA PHE A 116 -5.27 -19.26 -3.30
C PHE A 116 -4.41 -20.08 -4.25
N ASN A 117 -4.13 -19.52 -5.43
CA ASN A 117 -3.20 -20.16 -6.36
C ASN A 117 -1.74 -19.95 -5.92
N GLN A 118 -0.80 -20.62 -6.59
CA GLN A 118 0.63 -20.56 -6.25
C GLN A 118 1.20 -19.13 -6.24
N GLN A 119 0.79 -18.27 -7.19
CA GLN A 119 1.25 -16.89 -7.26
C GLN A 119 0.72 -16.06 -6.07
N GLU A 120 -0.53 -16.24 -5.69
CA GLU A 120 -1.15 -15.51 -4.57
C GLU A 120 -0.61 -15.97 -3.21
N LEU A 121 -0.33 -17.26 -3.06
CA LEU A 121 0.34 -17.80 -1.87
C LEU A 121 1.75 -17.22 -1.71
N GLU A 122 2.50 -17.08 -2.80
CA GLU A 122 3.82 -16.46 -2.77
C GLU A 122 3.75 -14.99 -2.36
N VAL A 123 2.74 -14.25 -2.87
CA VAL A 123 2.48 -12.87 -2.43
C VAL A 123 2.18 -12.83 -0.93
N LEU A 124 1.30 -13.68 -0.42
CA LEU A 124 0.99 -13.75 1.02
C LEU A 124 2.24 -14.04 1.87
N LYS A 125 3.08 -14.99 1.44
CA LYS A 125 4.32 -15.37 2.11
C LYS A 125 5.35 -14.23 2.11
N GLN A 126 5.44 -13.47 1.04
CA GLN A 126 6.35 -12.33 0.95
C GLN A 126 5.84 -11.16 1.80
N LEU A 127 4.53 -10.88 1.76
CA LEU A 127 3.93 -9.83 2.59
C LEU A 127 4.04 -10.13 4.08
N SER A 128 3.90 -11.39 4.51
CA SER A 128 4.00 -11.78 5.92
C SER A 128 5.41 -11.64 6.53
N LYS A 129 6.42 -11.38 5.69
CA LYS A 129 7.84 -11.21 6.07
C LYS A 129 8.31 -9.75 6.04
N LEU A 130 7.45 -8.83 5.63
CA LEU A 130 7.70 -7.38 5.67
C LEU A 130 7.39 -6.84 7.08
#